data_AF-A0A349EEZ0-F1
#
_entry.id   AF-A0A349EEZ0-F1
#
_cell.length_a   1.000
_cell.length_b   1.000
_cell.length_c   1.000
_cell.angle_alpha   90.00
_cell.angle_beta   90.00
_cell.angle_gamma   90.00
#
_symmetry.space_group_name_H-M   'P 1'
#
loop_
_entity.id
_entity.type
_entity.pdbx_description
1 polymer ?
#
loop_
_entity_poly.entity_id
_entity_poly.type
_entity_poly.pdbx_seq_one_letter_code
_entity_poly.pdbx_strand_id
1 'polypeptide(L)'
;MRILTKGVRRAALWLAMGLATFSVVDAATRADFYAQFDPTAGVIPFPNNLLFSGSTDGTLNMPVADPDNLADPRVAMNELDGFSTVAPLTAQFSSTLNASTVSAGSTVRVFEVELVNPFLAQGTPAPFAISAVHHELKAGVDYQVNLLPQ
;
A
#
# COMPACT_ATOMS: atom_id res chain seq x y z
N MET A 1 62.23 32.94 39.60
CA MET A 1 61.76 31.54 39.71
C MET A 1 61.16 31.14 38.37
N ARG A 2 61.81 30.20 37.66
CA ARG A 2 61.31 29.63 36.38
C ARG A 2 60.08 28.78 36.64
N ILE A 3 59.10 28.79 35.72
CA ILE A 3 58.46 27.58 35.15
C ILE A 3 57.80 27.98 33.81
N LEU A 4 58.14 27.22 32.76
CA LEU A 4 57.54 27.22 31.42
C LEU A 4 56.30 26.33 31.43
N THR A 5 55.25 26.71 30.72
CA THR A 5 54.28 25.76 30.13
C THR A 5 53.86 26.23 28.74
N LYS A 6 54.04 25.35 27.76
CA LYS A 6 53.73 25.53 26.33
C LYS A 6 52.21 25.40 26.12
N GLY A 7 51.65 26.24 25.25
CA GLY A 7 50.30 26.06 24.69
C GLY A 7 50.29 26.47 23.22
N VAL A 8 49.88 25.55 22.36
CA VAL A 8 50.09 25.53 20.92
C VAL A 8 48.97 26.24 20.15
N ARG A 9 49.39 27.10 19.21
CA ARG A 9 48.84 27.51 17.90
C ARG A 9 47.33 27.37 17.57
N ARG A 10 46.77 28.51 17.14
CA ARG A 10 46.03 28.82 15.88
C ARG A 10 45.06 27.75 15.31
N ALA A 11 43.81 28.13 15.06
CA ALA A 11 43.34 28.53 13.72
C ALA A 11 41.82 28.74 13.66
N ALA A 12 41.42 29.54 12.68
CA ALA A 12 40.13 30.17 12.51
C ALA A 12 38.94 29.21 12.31
N LEU A 13 37.86 29.60 12.98
CA LEU A 13 36.45 29.34 12.73
C LEU A 13 36.09 29.44 11.23
N TRP A 14 35.65 28.34 10.63
CA TRP A 14 34.88 28.33 9.39
C TRP A 14 33.71 27.36 9.55
N LEU A 15 32.53 27.90 9.89
CA LEU A 15 31.27 27.19 9.90
C LEU A 15 30.59 27.45 8.54
N ALA A 16 30.83 26.58 7.56
CA ALA A 16 30.08 26.58 6.31
C ALA A 16 28.84 25.68 6.49
N MET A 17 27.66 26.31 6.52
CA MET A 17 26.36 25.65 6.35
C MET A 17 26.31 24.95 4.99
N GLY A 18 26.34 23.62 4.99
CA GLY A 18 25.96 22.82 3.84
C GLY A 18 24.45 22.59 3.85
N LEU A 19 23.74 23.32 2.98
CA LEU A 19 22.32 23.10 2.69
C LEU A 19 22.19 21.71 2.03
N ALA A 20 21.62 20.74 2.74
CA ALA A 20 21.30 19.44 2.16
C ALA A 20 20.16 19.64 1.14
N THR A 21 20.47 19.46 -0.15
CA THR A 21 19.44 19.34 -1.18
C THR A 21 18.68 18.04 -0.93
N PHE A 22 17.45 18.14 -0.43
CA PHE A 22 16.51 17.04 -0.53
C PHE A 22 16.18 16.88 -2.01
N SER A 23 16.68 15.81 -2.63
CA SER A 23 16.19 15.41 -3.94
C SER A 23 14.73 15.02 -3.77
N VAL A 24 13.82 15.75 -4.41
CA VAL A 24 12.50 15.20 -4.70
C VAL A 24 12.73 13.97 -5.57
N VAL A 25 12.27 12.80 -5.10
CA VAL A 25 12.15 11.65 -5.97
C VAL A 25 11.05 12.03 -6.95
N ASP A 26 11.44 12.43 -8.16
CA ASP A 26 10.50 12.59 -9.26
C ASP A 26 9.79 11.24 -9.41
N ALA A 27 8.46 11.23 -9.33
CA ALA A 27 7.70 10.02 -9.55
C ALA A 27 8.08 9.50 -10.94
N ALA A 28 8.76 8.36 -11.02
CA ALA A 28 9.24 7.84 -12.29
C ALA A 28 8.05 7.70 -13.24
N THR A 29 7.94 8.59 -14.23
CA THR A 29 6.94 8.46 -15.29
C THR A 29 7.32 7.26 -16.13
N ARG A 30 6.74 6.11 -15.81
CA ARG A 30 6.91 4.89 -16.59
C ARG A 30 6.24 5.08 -17.94
N ALA A 31 7.00 4.97 -19.02
CA ALA A 31 6.53 5.14 -20.40
C ALA A 31 5.65 3.97 -20.91
N ASP A 32 5.49 2.91 -20.12
CA ASP A 32 4.78 1.69 -20.51
C ASP A 32 3.34 1.63 -19.96
N PHE A 33 2.59 0.64 -20.43
CA PHE A 33 1.36 0.19 -19.79
C PHE A 33 1.65 -0.52 -18.45
N TYR A 34 0.92 -0.17 -17.39
CA TYR A 34 1.10 -0.75 -16.06
C TYR A 34 -0.18 -0.77 -15.22
N ALA A 35 -0.25 -1.72 -14.27
CA ALA A 35 -1.25 -1.68 -13.21
C ALA A 35 -0.86 -0.60 -12.19
N GLN A 36 -1.79 0.31 -11.88
CA GLN A 36 -1.53 1.38 -10.94
C GLN A 36 -1.44 0.84 -9.52
N PHE A 37 -0.35 1.19 -8.84
CA PHE A 37 -0.08 0.82 -7.46
C PHE A 37 0.87 1.86 -6.85
N ASP A 38 0.29 2.81 -6.13
CA ASP A 38 0.98 3.78 -5.28
C ASP A 38 0.28 3.81 -3.91
N PRO A 39 0.70 2.95 -2.97
CA PRO A 39 0.14 2.90 -1.63
C PRO A 39 0.29 4.22 -0.86
N THR A 40 1.31 5.02 -1.17
CA THR A 40 1.55 6.29 -0.46
C THR A 40 0.56 7.36 -0.88
N ALA A 41 0.09 7.32 -2.13
CA ALA A 41 -1.00 8.16 -2.63
C ALA A 41 -2.39 7.52 -2.48
N GLY A 42 -2.49 6.34 -1.87
CA GLY A 42 -3.77 5.59 -1.74
C GLY A 42 -4.28 4.98 -3.05
N VAL A 43 -3.45 4.93 -4.10
CA VAL A 43 -3.79 4.30 -5.38
C VAL A 43 -3.49 2.81 -5.27
N ILE A 44 -4.47 2.04 -4.81
CA ILE A 44 -4.38 0.58 -4.67
C ILE A 44 -5.64 -0.06 -5.25
N PRO A 45 -5.58 -1.34 -5.68
CA PRO A 45 -6.78 -2.12 -5.94
C PRO A 45 -7.72 -2.09 -4.73
N PHE A 46 -9.03 -2.15 -4.94
CA PHE A 46 -10.00 -2.22 -3.86
C PHE A 46 -10.87 -3.46 -4.03
N PRO A 47 -11.10 -4.24 -2.95
CA PRO A 47 -10.49 -4.17 -1.61
C PRO A 47 -9.00 -4.56 -1.55
N ASN A 48 -8.31 -4.21 -0.45
CA ASN A 48 -6.90 -4.55 -0.23
C ASN A 48 -6.51 -4.58 1.26
N ASN A 49 -5.70 -5.57 1.66
CA ASN A 49 -5.27 -5.73 3.05
C ASN A 49 -4.36 -4.61 3.58
N LEU A 50 -3.75 -3.80 2.72
CA LEU A 50 -3.02 -2.60 3.14
C LEU A 50 -3.91 -1.63 3.93
N LEU A 51 -5.24 -1.70 3.74
CA LEU A 51 -6.21 -0.90 4.47
C LEU A 51 -6.44 -1.34 5.91
N PHE A 52 -5.81 -2.42 6.38
CA PHE A 52 -5.71 -2.74 7.81
C PHE A 52 -4.40 -2.23 8.44
N SER A 53 -3.52 -1.58 7.67
CA SER A 53 -2.23 -1.11 8.18
C SER A 53 -2.43 -0.18 9.37
N GLY A 54 -1.79 -0.47 10.50
CA GLY A 54 -1.94 0.30 11.74
C GLY A 54 -3.17 -0.05 12.58
N SER A 55 -4.07 -0.93 12.11
CA SER A 55 -5.13 -1.50 12.93
C SER A 55 -4.54 -2.38 14.04
N THR A 56 -5.16 -2.34 15.22
CA THR A 56 -4.76 -3.12 16.39
C THR A 56 -5.82 -4.12 16.84
N ASP A 57 -7.05 -3.94 16.37
CA ASP A 57 -8.23 -4.71 16.75
C ASP A 57 -8.82 -5.52 15.59
N GLY A 58 -8.22 -5.43 14.41
CA GLY A 58 -8.63 -6.18 13.23
C GLY A 58 -9.67 -5.47 12.38
N THR A 59 -10.14 -4.28 12.74
CA THR A 59 -11.02 -3.52 11.85
C THR A 59 -10.24 -2.82 10.73
N LEU A 60 -10.95 -2.39 9.69
CA LEU A 60 -10.38 -1.55 8.65
C LEU A 60 -9.86 -0.22 9.22
N ASN A 61 -8.75 0.26 8.66
CA ASN A 61 -8.08 1.51 9.03
C ASN A 61 -7.75 2.34 7.78
N MET A 62 -8.78 2.67 7.02
CA MET A 62 -8.65 3.51 5.83
C MET A 62 -8.35 4.96 6.22
N PRO A 63 -7.48 5.67 5.47
CA PRO A 63 -7.25 7.10 5.68
C PRO A 63 -8.54 7.91 5.49
N VAL A 64 -8.91 8.67 6.52
CA VAL A 64 -10.05 9.60 6.54
C VAL A 64 -9.56 10.98 6.97
N ALA A 65 -10.19 12.04 6.45
CA ALA A 65 -9.80 13.41 6.78
C ALA A 65 -10.26 13.81 8.19
N ASP A 66 -11.44 13.35 8.59
CA ASP A 66 -12.06 13.60 9.89
C ASP A 66 -12.74 12.30 10.37
N PRO A 67 -12.22 11.64 11.41
CA PRO A 67 -12.80 10.39 11.93
C PRO A 67 -14.16 10.60 12.61
N ASP A 68 -14.55 11.83 12.96
CA ASP A 68 -15.85 12.10 13.58
C ASP A 68 -16.95 12.39 12.54
N ASN A 69 -16.60 12.47 11.25
CA ASN A 69 -17.54 12.72 10.18
C ASN A 69 -18.26 11.42 9.75
N LEU A 70 -19.32 11.06 10.46
CA LEU A 70 -20.14 9.87 10.18
C LEU A 70 -20.88 9.91 8.83
N ALA A 71 -20.90 11.04 8.12
CA ALA A 71 -21.43 11.11 6.76
C ALA A 71 -20.42 10.62 5.71
N ASP A 72 -19.12 10.51 6.05
CA ASP A 72 -18.13 9.85 5.20
C ASP A 72 -18.30 8.31 5.30
N PRO A 73 -18.68 7.61 4.23
CA PRO A 73 -18.83 6.16 4.26
C PRO A 73 -17.54 5.43 4.65
N ARG A 74 -16.36 6.03 4.46
CA ARG A 74 -15.08 5.42 4.87
C ARG A 74 -14.94 5.36 6.38
N VAL A 75 -15.48 6.34 7.11
CA VAL A 75 -15.50 6.33 8.58
C VAL A 75 -16.33 5.14 9.07
N ALA A 76 -17.54 4.98 8.55
CA ALA A 76 -18.40 3.84 8.90
C ALA A 76 -17.78 2.49 8.50
N MET A 77 -17.09 2.44 7.37
CA MET A 77 -16.38 1.22 6.95
C MET A 77 -15.20 0.86 7.86
N ASN A 78 -14.54 1.82 8.53
CA ASN A 78 -13.48 1.55 9.49
C ASN A 78 -13.98 0.84 10.77
N GLU A 79 -15.30 0.75 10.96
CA GLU A 79 -15.91 -0.06 12.03
C GLU A 79 -16.06 -1.55 11.64
N LEU A 80 -15.75 -1.91 10.38
CA LEU A 80 -15.93 -3.27 9.87
C LEU A 80 -14.66 -4.12 10.02
N ASP A 81 -14.83 -5.39 10.38
CA ASP A 81 -13.80 -6.44 10.36
C ASP A 81 -13.68 -7.04 8.95
N GLY A 82 -13.33 -6.18 8.00
CA GLY A 82 -13.01 -6.55 6.63
C GLY A 82 -14.04 -6.20 5.57
N PHE A 83 -13.83 -6.77 4.38
CA PHE A 83 -14.56 -6.44 3.17
C PHE A 83 -15.61 -7.48 2.82
N SER A 84 -16.57 -7.10 1.97
CA SER A 84 -17.53 -8.04 1.42
C SER A 84 -16.84 -9.15 0.61
N THR A 85 -17.29 -10.38 0.81
CA THR A 85 -16.81 -11.57 0.07
C THR A 85 -17.45 -11.75 -1.30
N VAL A 86 -18.45 -10.92 -1.64
CA VAL A 86 -19.21 -11.00 -2.90
C VAL A 86 -19.21 -9.69 -3.69
N ALA A 87 -18.68 -8.61 -3.11
CA ALA A 87 -18.52 -7.35 -3.84
C ALA A 87 -17.42 -7.46 -4.91
N PRO A 88 -17.50 -6.69 -5.99
CA PRO A 88 -16.47 -6.69 -7.02
C PRO A 88 -15.10 -6.27 -6.50
N LEU A 89 -14.06 -6.96 -6.98
CA LEU A 89 -12.67 -6.50 -6.89
C LEU A 89 -12.40 -5.53 -8.06
N THR A 90 -11.71 -4.43 -7.79
CA THR A 90 -11.37 -3.41 -8.80
C THR A 90 -9.88 -3.10 -8.78
N ALA A 91 -9.30 -2.91 -9.95
CA ALA A 91 -7.91 -2.49 -10.13
C ALA A 91 -7.83 -1.47 -11.27
N GLN A 92 -6.92 -0.50 -11.13
CA GLN A 92 -6.72 0.58 -12.09
C GLN A 92 -5.44 0.35 -12.90
N PHE A 93 -5.41 0.85 -14.13
CA PHE A 93 -4.28 0.74 -15.05
C PHE A 93 -3.94 2.11 -15.60
N SER A 94 -2.70 2.29 -16.05
CA SER A 94 -2.17 3.58 -16.50
C SER A 94 -2.84 4.14 -17.77
N SER A 95 -3.56 3.29 -18.51
CA SER A 95 -4.36 3.68 -19.67
C SER A 95 -5.49 2.68 -19.92
N THR A 96 -6.34 2.96 -20.91
CA THR A 96 -7.44 2.10 -21.31
C THR A 96 -6.94 0.72 -21.75
N LEU A 97 -7.55 -0.32 -21.20
CA LEU A 97 -7.34 -1.71 -21.62
C LEU A 97 -8.09 -1.99 -22.93
N ASN A 98 -7.49 -2.80 -23.81
CA ASN A 98 -8.22 -3.36 -24.94
C ASN A 98 -9.24 -4.39 -24.41
N ALA A 99 -10.53 -4.10 -24.57
CA ALA A 99 -11.60 -4.98 -24.08
C ALA A 99 -11.52 -6.40 -24.64
N SER A 100 -11.04 -6.60 -25.88
CA SER A 100 -10.93 -7.93 -26.48
C SER A 100 -9.86 -8.80 -25.83
N THR A 101 -8.96 -8.21 -25.04
CA THR A 101 -7.89 -8.94 -24.34
C THR A 101 -8.23 -9.21 -22.88
N VAL A 102 -9.40 -8.80 -22.37
CA VAL A 102 -9.82 -9.03 -20.99
C VAL A 102 -10.72 -10.25 -20.94
N SER A 103 -10.16 -11.39 -20.52
CA SER A 103 -10.84 -12.68 -20.54
C SER A 103 -10.55 -13.46 -19.26
N ALA A 104 -11.61 -13.84 -18.53
CA ALA A 104 -11.51 -14.63 -17.31
C ALA A 104 -10.99 -16.04 -17.61
N GLY A 105 -10.09 -16.55 -16.76
CA GLY A 105 -9.45 -17.85 -16.89
C GLY A 105 -8.37 -17.90 -17.97
N SER A 106 -8.01 -16.77 -18.58
CA SER A 106 -6.96 -16.69 -19.60
C SER A 106 -6.01 -15.53 -19.31
N THR A 107 -6.42 -14.29 -19.62
CA THR A 107 -5.59 -13.10 -19.39
C THR A 107 -5.82 -12.49 -18.01
N VAL A 108 -6.97 -12.80 -17.38
CA VAL A 108 -7.25 -12.52 -15.98
C VAL A 108 -7.47 -13.84 -15.26
N ARG A 109 -6.70 -14.07 -14.19
CA ARG A 109 -6.71 -15.31 -13.40
C ARG A 109 -6.77 -14.95 -11.93
N VAL A 110 -7.61 -15.65 -11.17
CA VAL A 110 -7.83 -15.42 -9.74
C VAL A 110 -7.53 -16.70 -9.01
N PHE A 111 -6.83 -16.61 -7.88
CA PHE A 111 -6.38 -17.76 -7.11
C PHE A 111 -6.91 -17.67 -5.68
N GLU A 112 -7.36 -18.80 -5.15
CA GLU A 112 -7.63 -18.95 -3.74
C GLU A 112 -6.31 -19.10 -2.99
N VAL A 113 -6.13 -18.30 -1.93
CA VAL A 113 -4.91 -18.26 -1.13
C VAL A 113 -5.23 -18.43 0.34
N GLU A 114 -4.37 -19.13 1.04
CA GLU A 114 -4.35 -19.15 2.50
C GLU A 114 -3.56 -17.95 3.01
N LEU A 115 -4.12 -17.24 3.99
CA LEU A 115 -3.50 -16.05 4.57
C LEU A 115 -3.08 -16.30 6.02
N VAL A 116 -1.86 -15.87 6.33
CA VAL A 116 -1.48 -15.55 7.71
C VAL A 116 -2.21 -14.27 8.10
N ASN A 117 -3.18 -14.38 9.00
CA ASN A 117 -3.89 -13.24 9.55
C ASN A 117 -3.25 -12.80 10.88
N PRO A 118 -2.67 -11.60 10.95
CA PRO A 118 -1.95 -11.15 12.15
C PRO A 118 -2.85 -10.85 13.35
N PHE A 119 -4.16 -10.69 13.14
CA PHE A 119 -5.13 -10.45 14.21
C PHE A 119 -5.59 -11.76 14.88
N LEU A 120 -5.37 -12.90 14.22
CA LEU A 120 -5.73 -14.23 14.75
C LEU A 120 -4.55 -14.93 15.44
N ALA A 121 -3.31 -14.55 15.09
CA ALA A 121 -2.09 -15.13 15.65
C ALA A 121 -1.68 -14.38 16.94
N GLN A 122 -2.23 -14.78 18.09
CA GLN A 122 -1.89 -14.14 19.37
C GLN A 122 -0.41 -14.32 19.74
N GLY A 123 0.26 -13.21 20.09
CA GLY A 123 1.59 -13.21 20.70
C GLY A 123 2.78 -13.24 19.74
N THR A 124 2.58 -13.31 18.42
CA THR A 124 3.65 -13.18 17.43
C THR A 124 3.27 -12.13 16.39
N PRO A 125 3.95 -10.97 16.34
CA PRO A 125 3.73 -10.00 15.28
C PRO A 125 4.00 -10.65 13.92
N ALA A 126 2.98 -10.72 13.07
CA ALA A 126 3.08 -11.18 11.70
C ALA A 126 2.54 -10.08 10.77
N PRO A 127 3.01 -9.99 9.52
CA PRO A 127 2.30 -9.25 8.49
C PRO A 127 1.17 -10.14 7.90
N PHE A 128 0.22 -9.51 7.20
CA PHE A 128 -0.54 -10.28 6.22
C PHE A 128 0.40 -10.89 5.19
N ALA A 129 0.34 -12.21 5.03
CA ALA A 129 1.16 -12.94 4.07
C ALA A 129 0.38 -14.13 3.51
N ILE A 130 0.65 -14.47 2.25
CA ILE A 130 0.14 -15.69 1.63
C ILE A 130 0.98 -16.87 2.15
N SER A 131 0.37 -17.81 2.86
CA SER A 131 1.02 -19.05 3.32
C SER A 131 0.90 -20.17 2.31
N ALA A 132 -0.18 -20.21 1.52
CA ALA A 132 -0.39 -21.19 0.48
C ALA A 132 -1.26 -20.63 -0.66
N VAL A 133 -1.13 -21.23 -1.84
CA VAL A 133 -2.05 -21.03 -2.96
C VAL A 133 -2.73 -22.37 -3.21
N HIS A 134 -4.06 -22.44 -3.11
CA HIS A 134 -4.79 -23.70 -3.20
C HIS A 134 -5.04 -24.09 -4.66
N HIS A 135 -5.79 -23.25 -5.39
CA HIS A 135 -6.14 -23.50 -6.78
C HIS A 135 -6.55 -22.19 -7.47
N GLU A 136 -6.57 -22.22 -8.80
CA GLU A 136 -7.19 -21.16 -9.61
C GLU A 136 -8.71 -21.29 -9.53
N LEU A 137 -9.39 -20.18 -9.26
CA LEU A 137 -10.85 -20.11 -9.28
C LEU A 137 -11.38 -20.37 -10.70
N LYS A 138 -12.60 -20.88 -10.81
CA LYS A 138 -13.22 -21.22 -12.09
C LYS A 138 -13.95 -20.02 -12.68
N ALA A 139 -13.43 -19.51 -13.80
CA ALA A 139 -14.09 -18.47 -14.59
C ALA A 139 -15.54 -18.85 -14.98
N GLY A 140 -16.46 -17.89 -14.86
CA GLY A 140 -17.88 -18.08 -15.15
C GLY A 140 -18.67 -18.83 -14.07
N VAL A 141 -18.00 -19.38 -13.05
CA VAL A 141 -18.63 -20.01 -11.89
C VAL A 141 -18.30 -19.22 -10.62
N ASP A 142 -17.02 -19.08 -10.32
CA ASP A 142 -16.54 -18.43 -9.09
C ASP A 142 -16.28 -16.94 -9.29
N TYR A 143 -15.91 -16.53 -10.51
CA TYR A 143 -15.71 -15.12 -10.84
C TYR A 143 -15.99 -14.82 -12.31
N GLN A 144 -16.27 -13.54 -12.57
CA GLN A 144 -16.35 -12.94 -13.90
C GLN A 144 -15.53 -11.65 -13.92
N VAL A 145 -15.15 -11.20 -15.11
CA VAL A 145 -14.33 -9.99 -15.27
C VAL A 145 -15.00 -9.08 -16.27
N ASN A 146 -15.04 -7.78 -15.95
CA ASN A 146 -15.57 -6.74 -16.81
C ASN A 146 -14.65 -5.54 -16.77
N LEU A 147 -14.60 -4.78 -17.86
CA LEU A 147 -14.05 -3.44 -17.84
C LEU A 147 -15.13 -2.46 -17.41
N LEU A 148 -14.79 -1.60 -16.44
CA LEU A 148 -15.64 -0.49 -16.06
C LEU A 148 -15.54 0.62 -17.12
N PRO A 149 -16.61 1.41 -17.32
CA PRO A 149 -16.54 2.63 -18.11
C PRO A 149 -15.41 3.54 -17.59
N GLN A 150 -14.65 4.14 -18.51
CA GLN A 150 -13.58 5.09 -18.18
C GLN A 150 -14.08 6.52 -18.17
#